data_AF-A0A3D3SWJ5-F1
#
_entry.id   AF-A0A3D3SWJ5-F1
#
_cell.length_a   1.000
_cell.length_b   1.000
_cell.length_c   1.000
_cell.angle_alpha   90.00
_cell.angle_beta   90.00
_cell.angle_gamma   90.00
#
_symmetry.space_group_name_H-M   'P 1'
#
loop_
_entity.id
_entity.type
_entity.pdbx_description
1 polymer ?
#
loop_
_entity_poly.entity_id
_entity_poly.type
_entity_poly.pdbx_seq_one_letter_code
_entity_poly.pdbx_strand_id
1 'polypeptide(L)'
;MARPTTLGFAAVDKSIQDAVKLPPGYSYKVIHATGDAIDFNVPGWTNLGIETDDLSRRIGDQHDGIDIFFMTEQGQYTEKDTGRALLVVNH
;
A
#
# COMPACT_ATOMS: atom_id res chain seq x y z
N MET A 1 -26.25 -9.96 -6.58
CA MET A 1 -26.46 -8.50 -6.61
C MET A 1 -26.64 -8.07 -8.05
N ALA A 2 -27.51 -7.10 -8.34
CA ALA A 2 -27.67 -6.56 -9.70
C ALA A 2 -26.39 -5.84 -10.15
N ARG A 3 -26.00 -5.98 -11.42
CA ARG A 3 -24.81 -5.31 -11.97
C ARG A 3 -25.07 -3.79 -12.02
N PRO A 4 -24.17 -2.95 -11.50
CA PRO A 4 -24.33 -1.49 -11.58
C PRO A 4 -24.42 -1.04 -13.04
N THR A 5 -25.37 -0.16 -13.33
CA THR A 5 -25.56 0.44 -14.67
C THR A 5 -24.74 1.72 -14.86
N THR A 6 -24.17 2.27 -13.80
CA THR A 6 -23.37 3.50 -13.80
C THR A 6 -22.21 3.41 -12.80
N LEU A 7 -21.23 4.32 -12.95
CA LEU A 7 -20.19 4.54 -11.96
C LEU A 7 -20.74 5.44 -10.84
N GLY A 8 -20.40 5.14 -9.58
CA GLY A 8 -20.92 5.82 -8.39
C GLY A 8 -20.20 7.12 -8.00
N PHE A 9 -19.31 7.64 -8.85
CA PHE A 9 -18.52 8.85 -8.56
C PHE A 9 -18.38 9.72 -9.82
N ALA A 10 -18.23 11.02 -9.62
CA ALA A 10 -17.94 11.96 -10.70
C ALA A 10 -16.49 11.82 -11.17
N ALA A 11 -16.25 11.98 -12.47
CA ALA A 11 -14.90 12.01 -13.02
C ALA A 11 -14.08 13.15 -12.42
N VAL A 12 -12.78 12.91 -12.22
CA VAL A 12 -11.82 13.89 -11.68
C VAL A 12 -11.03 14.50 -12.83
N ASP A 13 -10.87 15.83 -12.81
CA ASP A 13 -10.12 16.55 -13.83
C ASP A 13 -8.62 16.22 -13.82
N LYS A 14 -7.99 16.28 -15.00
CA LYS A 14 -6.54 16.14 -15.14
C LYS A 14 -5.81 17.24 -14.36
N SER A 15 -4.62 16.90 -13.87
CA SER A 15 -3.82 17.78 -13.02
C SER A 15 -2.33 17.58 -13.24
N ILE A 16 -1.56 18.65 -13.03
CA ILE A 16 -0.09 18.65 -12.97
C ILE A 16 0.43 18.90 -11.54
N GLN A 17 -0.47 19.01 -10.57
CA GLN A 17 -0.08 19.13 -9.16
C GLN A 17 0.57 17.83 -8.70
N ASP A 18 1.65 17.93 -7.93
CA ASP A 18 2.29 16.80 -7.25
C ASP A 18 1.47 16.38 -6.02
N ALA A 19 0.28 15.83 -6.28
CA ALA A 19 -0.68 15.43 -5.27
C ALA A 19 -1.64 14.37 -5.80
N VAL A 20 -2.12 13.50 -4.90
CA VAL A 20 -3.21 12.57 -5.20
C VAL A 20 -4.53 13.35 -5.22
N LYS A 21 -5.24 13.33 -6.35
CA LYS A 21 -6.60 13.89 -6.49
C LYS A 21 -7.65 12.80 -6.49
N LEU A 22 -8.68 12.97 -5.67
CA LEU A 22 -9.77 12.01 -5.50
C LEU A 22 -11.13 12.68 -5.75
N PRO A 23 -12.19 11.91 -6.08
CA PRO A 23 -13.55 12.41 -6.10
C PRO A 23 -13.98 12.90 -4.69
N PRO A 24 -14.99 13.80 -4.60
CA PRO A 24 -15.54 14.22 -3.31
C PRO A 24 -15.99 13.03 -2.45
N GLY A 25 -15.67 13.07 -1.15
CA GLY A 25 -16.03 12.01 -0.18
C GLY A 25 -15.01 10.86 -0.06
N TYR A 26 -13.95 10.85 -0.87
CA TYR A 26 -12.88 9.86 -0.80
C TYR A 26 -11.66 10.40 -0.03
N SER A 27 -10.89 9.48 0.56
CA SER A 27 -9.62 9.77 1.23
C SER A 27 -8.58 8.70 0.88
N TYR A 28 -7.31 9.00 1.07
CA TYR A 28 -6.22 8.05 0.94
C TYR A 28 -5.29 8.14 2.16
N LYS A 29 -4.49 7.09 2.34
CA LYS A 29 -3.42 7.03 3.33
C LYS A 29 -2.25 6.25 2.74
N VAL A 30 -1.03 6.68 3.04
CA VAL A 30 0.18 5.90 2.72
C VAL A 30 0.25 4.68 3.63
N ILE A 31 0.42 3.49 3.03
CA ILE A 31 0.53 2.20 3.75
C ILE A 31 1.99 1.94 4.14
N HIS A 32 2.91 2.09 3.19
CA HIS A 32 4.36 2.11 3.38
C HIS A 32 5.02 2.86 2.22
N ALA A 33 6.27 3.26 2.39
CA ALA A 33 7.13 3.87 1.39
C ALA A 33 8.48 3.15 1.31
N THR A 34 9.20 3.35 0.20
CA THR A 34 10.57 2.87 0.02
C THR A 34 11.45 3.22 1.20
N GLY A 35 12.19 2.24 1.72
CA GLY A 35 13.09 2.39 2.85
C GLY A 35 12.44 2.21 4.22
N ASP A 36 11.11 2.20 4.32
CA ASP A 36 10.41 1.93 5.59
C ASP A 36 10.89 0.59 6.17
N ALA A 37 11.12 0.56 7.48
CA ALA A 37 11.59 -0.64 8.18
C ALA A 37 10.46 -1.70 8.26
N ILE A 38 10.74 -2.92 7.80
CA ILE A 38 9.86 -4.08 8.00
C ILE A 38 10.14 -4.71 9.37
N ASP A 39 11.38 -4.61 9.85
CA ASP A 39 11.80 -5.14 11.13
C ASP A 39 11.95 -4.06 12.20
N PHE A 40 11.45 -4.35 13.41
CA PHE A 40 11.47 -3.40 14.54
C PHE A 40 12.88 -3.02 15.04
N ASN A 41 13.92 -3.77 14.68
CA ASN A 41 15.31 -3.47 15.05
C ASN A 41 16.00 -2.54 14.04
N VAL A 42 15.36 -2.24 12.91
CA VAL A 42 15.89 -1.34 11.90
C VAL A 42 15.37 0.07 12.18
N PRO A 43 16.25 1.07 12.38
CA PRO A 43 15.82 2.45 12.56
C PRO A 43 15.01 2.98 11.37
N GLY A 44 14.12 3.93 11.65
CA GLY A 44 13.33 4.61 10.62
C GLY A 44 14.22 5.25 9.54
N TRP A 45 13.73 5.23 8.30
CA TRP A 45 14.43 5.81 7.16
C TRP A 45 14.61 7.32 7.36
N THR A 46 15.84 7.81 7.24
CA THR A 46 16.17 9.22 7.49
C THR A 46 16.08 10.07 6.24
N ASN A 47 16.23 9.43 5.07
CA ASN A 47 16.32 10.08 3.77
C ASN A 47 17.54 11.02 3.63
N LEU A 48 18.59 10.79 4.42
CA LEU A 48 19.84 11.55 4.39
C LEU A 48 21.00 10.78 3.73
N GLY A 49 20.80 9.51 3.37
CA GLY A 49 21.83 8.67 2.76
C GLY A 49 22.92 8.24 3.75
N ILE A 50 22.55 8.07 5.03
CA ILE A 50 23.45 7.70 6.13
C ILE A 50 23.11 6.33 6.73
N GLU A 51 22.12 5.66 6.16
CA GLU A 51 21.70 4.33 6.56
C GLU A 51 22.84 3.33 6.33
N THR A 52 23.15 2.54 7.35
CA THR A 52 24.31 1.63 7.35
C THR A 52 23.93 0.16 7.14
N ASP A 53 22.63 -0.15 7.09
CA ASP A 53 22.11 -1.48 6.81
C ASP A 53 21.99 -1.78 5.32
N ASP A 54 21.82 -3.06 4.96
CA ASP A 54 21.88 -3.56 3.58
C ASP A 54 20.52 -3.55 2.85
N LEU A 55 19.52 -2.81 3.36
CA LEU A 55 18.16 -2.69 2.83
C LEU A 55 17.32 -3.98 2.82
N SER A 56 17.89 -5.15 3.16
CA SER A 56 17.20 -6.46 3.09
C SER A 56 15.99 -6.59 4.02
N ARG A 57 15.90 -5.71 5.03
CA ARG A 57 14.82 -5.66 6.03
C ARG A 57 13.98 -4.38 5.91
N ARG A 58 14.05 -3.73 4.74
CA ARG A 58 13.28 -2.54 4.41
C ARG A 58 12.33 -2.83 3.24
N ILE A 59 11.32 -1.99 3.14
CA ILE A 59 10.43 -1.92 2.00
C ILE A 59 11.25 -1.49 0.77
N GLY A 60 11.14 -2.26 -0.32
CA GLY A 60 11.92 -2.06 -1.55
C GLY A 60 11.61 -0.74 -2.28
N ASP A 61 12.39 -0.43 -3.30
CA ASP A 61 12.18 0.75 -4.15
C ASP A 61 11.09 0.49 -5.22
N GLN A 62 10.54 1.56 -5.80
CA GLN A 62 9.75 1.51 -7.04
C GLN A 62 8.66 0.44 -7.07
N HIS A 63 7.76 0.48 -6.09
CA HIS A 63 6.61 -0.44 -6.04
C HIS A 63 5.83 -0.48 -7.35
N ASP A 64 5.54 -1.70 -7.82
CA ASP A 64 4.75 -1.94 -9.03
C ASP A 64 3.55 -2.85 -8.68
N GLY A 65 3.52 -4.08 -9.19
CA GLY A 65 2.44 -5.03 -8.96
C GLY A 65 2.24 -5.35 -7.48
N ILE A 66 0.96 -5.46 -7.08
CA ILE A 66 0.53 -5.75 -5.71
C ILE A 66 -0.59 -6.78 -5.74
N ASP A 67 -0.49 -7.81 -4.89
CA ASP A 67 -1.57 -8.73 -4.56
C ASP A 67 -1.87 -8.74 -3.06
N ILE A 68 -3.13 -9.02 -2.72
CA ILE A 68 -3.61 -9.12 -1.35
C ILE A 68 -4.16 -10.53 -1.08
N PHE A 69 -3.68 -11.14 0.01
CA PHE A 69 -4.11 -12.48 0.45
C PHE A 69 -4.69 -12.39 1.85
N PHE A 70 -5.99 -12.65 2.02
CA PHE A 70 -6.61 -12.66 3.34
C PHE A 70 -6.18 -13.87 4.15
N MET A 71 -6.12 -13.69 5.48
CA MET A 71 -5.65 -14.72 6.40
C MET A 71 -6.57 -14.87 7.61
N THR A 72 -6.77 -16.09 8.07
CA THR A 72 -7.45 -16.37 9.33
C THR A 72 -6.63 -15.90 10.52
N GLU A 73 -7.22 -15.91 11.72
CA GLU A 73 -6.49 -15.63 12.97
C GLU A 73 -5.27 -16.55 13.14
N GLN A 74 -5.39 -17.80 12.70
CA GLN A 74 -4.35 -18.84 12.74
C GLN A 74 -3.33 -18.71 11.59
N GLY A 75 -3.37 -17.62 10.81
CA GLY A 75 -2.42 -17.34 9.73
C GLY A 75 -2.58 -18.23 8.50
N GLN A 76 -3.75 -18.84 8.31
CA GLN A 76 -4.03 -19.67 7.13
C GLN A 76 -4.70 -18.83 6.04
N TYR A 77 -4.40 -19.12 4.78
CA TYR A 77 -5.05 -18.47 3.65
C TYR A 77 -6.58 -18.63 3.67
N THR A 78 -7.29 -17.59 3.23
CA THR A 78 -8.74 -17.65 2.99
C THR A 78 -9.14 -16.65 1.90
N GLU A 79 -10.26 -16.92 1.23
CA GLU A 79 -10.88 -16.00 0.26
C GLU A 79 -11.78 -14.94 0.92
N LYS A 80 -12.03 -15.05 2.23
CA LYS A 80 -12.91 -14.15 2.96
C LYS A 80 -12.10 -13.05 3.63
N ASP A 81 -12.62 -11.82 3.58
CA ASP A 81 -12.08 -10.73 4.39
C ASP A 81 -12.28 -11.05 5.88
N THR A 82 -11.16 -11.05 6.61
CA THR A 82 -11.07 -11.29 8.06
C THR A 82 -10.60 -10.04 8.81
N GLY A 83 -10.35 -8.94 8.11
CA GLY A 83 -9.62 -7.78 8.64
C GLY A 83 -8.11 -8.00 8.78
N ARG A 84 -7.57 -9.14 8.31
CA ARG A 84 -6.13 -9.44 8.26
C ARG A 84 -5.73 -9.98 6.89
N ALA A 85 -4.66 -9.42 6.33
CA ALA A 85 -4.14 -9.84 5.03
C ALA A 85 -2.62 -9.70 4.95
N LEU A 86 -2.00 -10.47 4.05
CA LEU A 86 -0.65 -10.29 3.57
C LEU A 86 -0.72 -9.47 2.28
N LEU A 87 0.01 -8.36 2.25
CA LEU A 87 0.24 -7.59 1.03
C LEU A 87 1.57 -8.05 0.43
N VAL A 88 1.55 -8.49 -0.82
CA VAL A 88 2.75 -8.89 -1.57
C VAL A 88 2.99 -7.84 -2.64
N VAL A 89 4.12 -7.15 -2.55
CA VAL A 89 4.42 -5.95 -3.35
C VAL A 89 5.74 -6.15 -4.07
N ASN A 90 5.74 -6.03 -5.39
CA ASN A 90 6.97 -6.01 -6.18
C ASN A 90 7.80 -4.76 -5.90
N HIS A 91 9.09 -4.85 -6.20
CA HIS A 91 10.10 -3.81 -6.11
C HIS A 91 11.16 -4.06 -7.18
#